data_AF-A0A1I5B9X7-F1
#
_entry.id   AF-A0A1I5B9X7-F1
#
_cell.length_a   1.000
_cell.length_b   1.000
_cell.length_c   1.000
_cell.angle_alpha   90.00
_cell.angle_beta   90.00
_cell.angle_gamma   90.00
#
_symmetry.space_group_name_H-M   'P 1'
#
loop_
_entity.id
_entity.type
_entity.pdbx_description
1 polymer ?
#
loop_
_entity_poly.entity_id
_entity_poly.type
_entity_poly.pdbx_seq_one_letter_code
_entity_poly.pdbx_strand_id
1 'polypeptide(L)'
;MASIERIIRLAFGACALLLLVMAAPATAQQVNPTASAVKEQQLLQELNRIQGRVSIPDQRSGVLEQPQGREWREFRNVTLRWVGGVAILGMIAIIVIFYLSVGMVRLEAGRSGRTIVRFNMFERFVHWMTASCFIVLAISGLNITFGRPLLLPLIGFEAFSEWSQWAKYAHNYLSFPFTIGVVLIFLMWIGGNIPNKVDVDWARRGGGLIGHDHPPAYRFNAGQKMIYWIVVIGGGLVAITGYALMFPFYMTGIEAMQMAQIVHSIVAVLFVAAMIGHIYIGTIGMEGAFEAMGSGEVDVNWAREHHSLWFDQETARAGPDDGQSRPATEAAE
;
A
#
# COMPACT_ATOMS: atom_id res chain seq x y z
N MET A 1 21.43 6.36 -21.29
CA MET A 1 19.99 6.02 -21.44
C MET A 1 19.75 4.52 -21.69
N ALA A 2 20.61 3.80 -22.41
CA ALA A 2 20.43 2.37 -22.71
C ALA A 2 20.52 1.40 -21.49
N SER A 3 21.14 1.78 -20.37
CA SER A 3 21.33 0.86 -19.23
C SER A 3 20.10 0.75 -18.34
N ILE A 4 19.37 1.85 -18.09
CA ILE A 4 18.19 1.87 -17.22
C ILE A 4 17.02 1.15 -17.88
N GLU A 5 16.84 1.36 -19.19
CA GLU A 5 15.82 0.65 -19.97
C GLU A 5 16.12 -0.85 -20.04
N ARG A 6 17.40 -1.23 -20.08
CA ARG A 6 17.83 -2.63 -19.99
C ARG A 6 17.54 -3.23 -18.62
N ILE A 7 17.75 -2.50 -17.53
CA ILE A 7 17.44 -2.95 -16.16
C ILE A 7 15.93 -3.10 -15.95
N ILE A 8 15.12 -2.15 -16.42
CA ILE A 8 13.65 -2.23 -16.33
C ILE A 8 13.12 -3.40 -17.17
N ARG A 9 13.62 -3.58 -18.40
CA ARG A 9 13.24 -4.72 -19.25
C ARG A 9 13.70 -6.06 -18.66
N LEU A 10 14.86 -6.10 -18.01
CA LEU A 10 15.35 -7.29 -17.30
C LEU A 10 14.52 -7.58 -16.04
N ALA A 11 14.10 -6.56 -15.28
CA ALA A 11 13.26 -6.72 -14.11
C ALA A 11 11.82 -7.15 -14.49
N PHE A 12 11.25 -6.53 -15.52
CA PHE A 12 9.93 -6.91 -16.04
C PHE A 12 9.97 -8.28 -16.71
N GLY A 13 11.05 -8.57 -17.45
CA GLY A 13 11.33 -9.88 -18.03
C GLY A 13 11.53 -10.96 -16.96
N ALA A 14 12.24 -10.66 -15.87
CA ALA A 14 12.42 -11.58 -14.75
C ALA A 14 11.10 -11.82 -14.00
N CYS A 15 10.28 -10.80 -13.77
CA CYS A 15 8.94 -10.96 -13.20
C CYS A 15 8.00 -11.76 -14.12
N ALA A 16 8.03 -11.51 -15.43
CA ALA A 16 7.23 -12.27 -16.40
C ALA A 16 7.71 -13.72 -16.53
N LEU A 17 9.03 -13.96 -16.48
CA LEU A 17 9.61 -15.30 -16.49
C LEU A 17 9.31 -16.05 -15.18
N LEU A 18 9.35 -15.38 -14.02
CA LEU A 18 8.91 -15.95 -12.75
C LEU A 18 7.42 -16.32 -12.77
N LEU A 19 6.57 -15.47 -13.35
CA LEU A 19 5.15 -15.76 -13.53
C LEU A 19 4.89 -16.92 -14.51
N LEU A 20 5.71 -17.05 -15.56
CA LEU A 20 5.64 -18.17 -16.52
C LEU A 20 6.18 -19.49 -15.94
N VAL A 21 7.23 -19.45 -15.12
CA VAL A 21 7.78 -20.64 -14.45
C VAL A 21 6.83 -21.13 -13.35
N MET A 22 6.10 -20.22 -12.69
CA MET A 22 5.01 -20.58 -11.76
C MET A 22 3.75 -21.09 -12.45
N ALA A 23 3.59 -20.86 -13.76
CA ALA A 23 2.44 -21.28 -14.56
C ALA A 23 2.71 -22.50 -15.45
N ALA A 24 3.90 -23.10 -15.39
CA ALA A 24 4.18 -24.34 -16.10
C ALA A 24 3.29 -25.46 -15.52
N PRO A 25 2.38 -26.06 -16.30
CA PRO A 25 1.62 -27.21 -15.81
C PRO A 25 2.61 -28.34 -15.59
N ALA A 26 2.80 -28.74 -14.33
CA ALA A 26 3.50 -29.96 -14.02
C ALA A 26 2.76 -31.09 -14.76
N THR A 27 3.44 -31.79 -15.67
CA THR A 27 2.91 -33.01 -16.26
C THR A 27 2.68 -34.00 -15.13
N ALA A 28 1.43 -34.13 -14.71
CA ALA A 28 1.03 -35.06 -13.67
C ALA A 28 1.30 -36.48 -14.17
N GLN A 29 2.40 -37.07 -13.71
CA GLN A 29 2.67 -38.48 -13.90
C GLN A 29 1.58 -39.25 -13.15
N GLN A 30 0.80 -40.07 -13.86
CA GLN A 30 -0.29 -40.84 -13.27
C GLN A 30 0.32 -42.02 -12.48
N VAL A 31 0.71 -41.74 -11.23
CA VAL A 31 1.19 -42.75 -10.28
C VAL A 31 -0.05 -43.45 -9.69
N ASN A 32 -0.02 -44.78 -9.62
CA ASN A 32 -1.03 -45.56 -8.92
C ASN A 32 -0.65 -45.63 -7.43
N PRO A 33 -1.27 -44.83 -6.54
CA PRO A 33 -0.80 -44.64 -5.17
C PRO A 33 -0.93 -45.91 -4.32
N THR A 34 -1.87 -46.80 -4.65
CA THR A 34 -2.06 -48.10 -3.98
C THR A 34 -1.03 -49.15 -4.37
N ALA A 35 -0.33 -48.98 -5.51
CA ALA A 35 0.75 -49.88 -5.91
C ALA A 35 2.09 -49.54 -5.24
N SER A 36 2.29 -48.27 -4.85
CA SER A 36 3.55 -47.75 -4.31
C SER A 36 3.57 -47.65 -2.77
N ALA A 37 2.41 -47.59 -2.11
CA ALA A 37 2.32 -47.40 -0.67
C ALA A 37 1.98 -48.70 0.08
N VAL A 38 2.93 -49.20 0.87
CA VAL A 38 2.75 -50.40 1.71
C VAL A 38 2.23 -50.05 3.11
N LYS A 39 2.36 -48.78 3.52
CA LYS A 39 1.89 -48.24 4.81
C LYS A 39 0.88 -47.11 4.58
N GLU A 40 -0.11 -47.00 5.47
CA GLU A 40 -1.12 -45.94 5.47
C GLU A 40 -0.49 -44.55 5.31
N GLN A 41 0.53 -44.22 6.10
CA GLN A 41 1.24 -42.93 6.00
C GLN A 41 1.79 -42.63 4.59
N GLN A 42 2.30 -43.64 3.88
CA GLN A 42 2.81 -43.50 2.52
C GLN A 42 1.67 -43.32 1.51
N LEU A 43 0.53 -43.97 1.73
CA LEU A 43 -0.65 -43.83 0.90
C LEU A 43 -1.25 -42.43 1.04
N LEU A 44 -1.32 -41.91 2.28
CA LEU A 44 -1.78 -40.54 2.55
C LEU A 44 -0.85 -39.51 1.91
N GLN A 45 0.47 -39.73 1.96
CA GLN A 45 1.47 -38.88 1.30
C GLN A 45 1.37 -38.92 -0.24
N GLU A 46 1.16 -40.09 -0.84
CA GLU A 46 1.00 -40.27 -2.29
C GLU A 46 -0.32 -39.72 -2.83
N LEU A 47 -1.42 -39.88 -2.08
CA LEU A 47 -2.75 -39.45 -2.51
C LEU A 47 -2.87 -37.94 -2.68
N ASN A 48 -2.02 -37.14 -2.03
CA ASN A 48 -1.91 -35.68 -2.18
C ASN A 48 -3.22 -34.88 -2.01
N ARG A 49 -4.37 -35.50 -1.76
CA ARG A 49 -5.62 -34.90 -1.35
C ARG A 49 -6.53 -36.04 -0.95
N ILE A 50 -7.06 -36.00 0.26
CA ILE A 50 -7.95 -37.04 0.75
C ILE A 50 -9.32 -36.41 0.90
N GLN A 51 -10.30 -36.96 0.18
CA GLN A 51 -11.68 -36.52 0.25
C GLN A 51 -12.61 -37.73 0.43
N GLY A 52 -13.50 -37.64 1.41
CA GLY A 52 -14.57 -38.58 1.68
C GLY A 52 -15.94 -38.00 1.39
N ARG A 53 -16.97 -38.81 1.63
CA ARG A 53 -18.36 -38.37 1.62
C ARG A 53 -18.77 -37.97 3.04
N VAL A 54 -19.55 -36.92 3.16
CA VAL A 54 -20.12 -36.46 4.43
C VAL A 54 -21.63 -36.37 4.31
N SER A 55 -22.33 -36.73 5.38
CA SER A 55 -23.78 -36.70 5.46
C SER A 55 -24.35 -35.33 5.82
N ILE A 56 -23.49 -34.37 6.17
CA ILE A 56 -23.90 -33.01 6.54
C ILE A 56 -24.03 -32.08 5.31
N PRO A 57 -24.83 -31.00 5.39
CA PRO A 57 -24.99 -30.08 4.26
C PRO A 57 -23.67 -29.47 3.76
N ASP A 58 -22.71 -29.24 4.65
CA ASP A 58 -21.38 -28.75 4.27
C ASP A 58 -20.49 -29.87 3.71
N GLN A 59 -20.64 -30.13 2.41
CA GLN A 59 -19.86 -31.13 1.66
C GLN A 59 -18.34 -30.86 1.65
N ARG A 60 -17.89 -29.64 2.00
CA ARG A 60 -16.45 -29.30 2.06
C ARG A 60 -15.75 -29.98 3.23
N SER A 61 -16.49 -30.32 4.29
CA SER A 61 -15.97 -31.08 5.44
C SER A 61 -15.54 -32.50 5.07
N GLY A 62 -15.87 -32.99 3.88
CA GLY A 62 -15.35 -34.25 3.35
C GLY A 62 -13.88 -34.19 2.97
N VAL A 63 -13.24 -33.02 2.87
CA VAL A 63 -11.81 -32.90 2.58
C VAL A 63 -11.00 -33.10 3.86
N LEU A 64 -10.34 -34.25 3.98
CA LEU A 64 -9.51 -34.65 5.12
C LEU A 64 -8.06 -34.15 4.99
N GLU A 65 -7.46 -34.27 3.79
CA GLU A 65 -6.12 -33.74 3.51
C GLU A 65 -6.12 -32.83 2.28
N GLN A 66 -5.47 -31.67 2.40
CA GLN A 66 -5.29 -30.67 1.35
C GLN A 66 -3.86 -30.08 1.44
N PRO A 67 -2.89 -30.50 0.61
CA PRO A 67 -1.52 -30.00 0.64
C PRO A 67 -1.41 -28.49 0.42
N GLN A 68 -2.27 -27.92 -0.42
CA GLN A 68 -2.34 -26.46 -0.60
C GLN A 68 -2.64 -25.73 0.72
N GLY A 69 -3.38 -26.37 1.63
CA GLY A 69 -3.61 -25.86 2.98
C GLY A 69 -2.36 -25.89 3.87
N ARG A 70 -1.42 -26.83 3.63
CA ARG A 70 -0.11 -26.87 4.31
C ARG A 70 0.78 -25.75 3.81
N GLU A 71 0.89 -25.58 2.48
CA GLU A 71 1.64 -24.49 1.85
C GLU A 71 1.10 -23.12 2.28
N TRP A 72 -0.22 -22.94 2.27
CA TRP A 72 -0.86 -21.72 2.75
C TRP A 72 -0.53 -21.42 4.22
N ARG A 73 -0.50 -22.45 5.07
CA ARG A 73 -0.16 -22.32 6.49
C ARG A 73 1.31 -21.92 6.68
N GLU A 74 2.20 -22.53 5.92
CA GLU A 74 3.63 -22.17 5.90
C GLU A 74 3.81 -20.72 5.45
N PHE A 75 3.17 -20.35 4.34
CA PHE A 75 3.15 -18.96 3.86
C PHE A 75 2.68 -18.00 4.97
N ARG A 76 1.52 -18.26 5.59
CA ARG A 76 0.94 -17.36 6.59
C ARG A 76 1.81 -17.24 7.85
N ASN A 77 2.36 -18.36 8.34
CA ASN A 77 3.05 -18.39 9.63
C ASN A 77 4.53 -18.03 9.53
N VAL A 78 5.14 -18.18 8.35
CA VAL A 78 6.57 -17.97 8.13
C VAL A 78 6.79 -16.89 7.09
N THR A 79 6.46 -17.16 5.82
CA THR A 79 6.78 -16.28 4.69
C THR A 79 6.21 -14.87 4.86
N LEU A 80 4.91 -14.76 5.16
CA LEU A 80 4.23 -13.48 5.32
C LEU A 80 4.83 -12.65 6.46
N ARG A 81 5.25 -13.27 7.56
CA ARG A 81 5.88 -12.57 8.67
C ARG A 81 7.24 -12.01 8.28
N TRP A 82 8.03 -12.77 7.53
CA TRP A 82 9.30 -12.29 6.99
C TRP A 82 9.10 -11.19 5.97
N VAL A 83 8.20 -11.36 5.01
CA VAL A 83 7.88 -10.34 3.99
C VAL A 83 7.42 -9.05 4.68
N GLY A 84 6.48 -9.12 5.61
CA GLY A 84 6.00 -7.95 6.35
C GLY A 84 7.08 -7.31 7.22
N GLY A 85 7.87 -8.12 7.94
CA GLY A 85 8.96 -7.64 8.77
C GLY A 85 10.03 -6.91 7.96
N VAL A 86 10.49 -7.51 6.86
CA VAL A 86 11.48 -6.90 5.94
C VAL A 86 10.91 -5.64 5.28
N ALA A 87 9.67 -5.66 4.80
CA ALA A 87 9.08 -4.50 4.13
C ALA A 87 8.93 -3.31 5.08
N ILE A 88 8.40 -3.52 6.28
CA ILE A 88 8.11 -2.45 7.24
C ILE A 88 9.39 -1.96 7.90
N LEU A 89 10.21 -2.86 8.46
CA LEU A 89 11.48 -2.46 9.09
C LEU A 89 12.47 -1.92 8.06
N GLY A 90 12.48 -2.46 6.84
CA GLY A 90 13.28 -1.95 5.73
C GLY A 90 12.89 -0.53 5.35
N MET A 91 11.59 -0.23 5.25
CA MET A 91 11.13 1.15 5.01
C MET A 91 11.54 2.08 6.15
N ILE A 92 11.34 1.67 7.41
CA ILE A 92 11.74 2.47 8.57
C ILE A 92 13.24 2.74 8.53
N ALA A 93 14.06 1.72 8.24
CA ALA A 93 15.50 1.87 8.10
C ALA A 93 15.88 2.83 6.97
N ILE A 94 15.22 2.74 5.81
CA ILE A 94 15.42 3.68 4.69
C ILE A 94 15.12 5.11 5.13
N ILE A 95 14.00 5.35 5.83
CA ILE A 95 13.62 6.68 6.33
C ILE A 95 14.63 7.19 7.35
N VAL A 96 15.04 6.36 8.30
CA VAL A 96 16.04 6.75 9.31
C VAL A 96 17.37 7.10 8.65
N ILE A 97 17.86 6.27 7.74
CA ILE A 97 19.10 6.53 7.01
C ILE A 97 18.98 7.82 6.21
N PHE A 98 17.86 8.02 5.50
CA PHE A 98 17.61 9.23 4.72
C PHE A 98 17.56 10.47 5.62
N TYR A 99 16.83 10.42 6.73
CA TYR A 99 16.73 11.51 7.68
C TYR A 99 18.07 11.87 8.32
N LEU A 100 18.90 10.86 8.67
CA LEU A 100 20.24 11.11 9.22
C LEU A 100 21.23 11.64 8.17
N SER A 101 21.03 11.30 6.89
CA SER A 101 21.94 11.70 5.80
C SER A 101 21.58 13.05 5.19
N VAL A 102 20.29 13.34 5.05
CA VAL A 102 19.74 14.52 4.35
C VAL A 102 19.04 15.48 5.30
N GLY A 103 18.39 14.95 6.34
CA GLY A 103 17.54 15.74 7.23
C GLY A 103 16.18 16.07 6.62
N MET A 104 15.53 17.09 7.20
CA MET A 104 14.30 17.68 6.65
C MET A 104 14.67 18.53 5.44
N VAL A 105 13.97 18.32 4.32
CA VAL A 105 14.09 19.20 3.14
C VAL A 105 13.48 20.55 3.48
N ARG A 106 14.34 21.57 3.62
CA ARG A 106 13.93 22.94 3.96
C ARG A 106 13.71 23.78 2.72
N LEU A 107 12.91 24.83 2.87
CA LEU A 107 12.72 25.84 1.83
C LEU A 107 13.98 26.69 1.70
N GLU A 108 14.53 26.79 0.49
CA GLU A 108 15.78 27.53 0.27
C GLU A 108 15.58 29.03 0.38
N ALA A 109 14.49 29.54 -0.19
CA ALA A 109 14.11 30.95 -0.10
C ALA A 109 13.44 31.32 1.24
N GLY A 110 13.27 30.36 2.15
CA GLY A 110 12.43 30.51 3.34
C GLY A 110 10.96 30.74 3.01
N ARG A 111 10.14 30.99 4.04
CA ARG A 111 8.71 31.25 3.87
C ARG A 111 8.46 32.64 3.31
N SER A 112 7.54 32.75 2.35
CA SER A 112 7.13 34.02 1.76
C SER A 112 6.10 34.78 2.60
N GLY A 113 5.44 34.10 3.55
CA GLY A 113 4.34 34.66 4.34
C GLY A 113 3.03 34.84 3.56
N ARG A 114 3.01 34.39 2.30
CA ARG A 114 1.84 34.38 1.41
C ARG A 114 1.51 32.94 1.06
N THR A 115 0.22 32.63 1.03
CA THR A 115 -0.24 31.27 0.71
C THR A 115 -1.03 31.23 -0.60
N ILE A 116 -1.08 30.04 -1.20
CA ILE A 116 -1.92 29.70 -2.35
C ILE A 116 -2.69 28.41 -2.06
N VAL A 117 -3.97 28.36 -2.45
CA VAL A 117 -4.81 27.18 -2.26
C VAL A 117 -4.33 26.05 -3.17
N ARG A 118 -3.97 24.92 -2.56
CA ARG A 118 -3.53 23.71 -3.27
C ARG A 118 -4.58 22.61 -3.27
N PHE A 119 -5.28 22.42 -2.15
CA PHE A 119 -6.33 21.40 -1.99
C PHE A 119 -7.56 21.99 -1.32
N ASN A 120 -8.72 21.82 -1.94
CA ASN A 120 -9.98 22.31 -1.39
C ASN A 120 -10.47 21.45 -0.19
N MET A 121 -11.54 21.89 0.47
CA MET A 121 -12.08 21.22 1.65
C MET A 121 -12.54 19.78 1.37
N PHE A 122 -13.21 19.54 0.23
CA PHE A 122 -13.66 18.20 -0.14
C PHE A 122 -12.49 17.26 -0.36
N GLU A 123 -11.44 17.74 -1.04
CA GLU A 123 -10.23 16.95 -1.28
C GLU A 123 -9.55 16.53 0.03
N ARG A 124 -9.43 17.46 0.97
CA ARG A 124 -8.87 17.19 2.30
C ARG A 124 -9.74 16.25 3.12
N PHE A 125 -11.06 16.42 3.09
CA PHE A 125 -11.98 15.53 3.80
C PHE A 125 -11.83 14.08 3.32
N VAL A 126 -11.84 13.86 2.00
CA VAL A 126 -11.67 12.52 1.42
C VAL A 126 -10.30 11.95 1.80
N HIS A 127 -9.24 12.76 1.74
CA HIS A 127 -7.90 12.34 2.17
C HIS A 127 -7.87 11.90 3.64
N TRP A 128 -8.34 12.73 4.57
CA TRP A 128 -8.30 12.45 6.01
C TRP A 128 -9.21 11.30 6.42
N MET A 129 -10.39 11.18 5.79
CA MET A 129 -11.25 10.01 5.98
C MET A 129 -10.52 8.74 5.56
N THR A 130 -9.91 8.74 4.36
CA THR A 130 -9.20 7.57 3.82
C THR A 130 -7.96 7.22 4.64
N ALA A 131 -7.15 8.22 5.00
CA ALA A 131 -5.93 8.05 5.78
C ALA A 131 -6.23 7.52 7.20
N SER A 132 -7.24 8.08 7.89
CA SER A 132 -7.61 7.60 9.22
C SER A 132 -8.14 6.17 9.18
N CYS A 133 -8.99 5.84 8.19
CA CYS A 133 -9.42 4.45 7.99
C CYS A 133 -8.22 3.55 7.73
N PHE A 134 -7.30 3.95 6.84
CA PHE A 134 -6.11 3.18 6.52
C PHE A 134 -5.25 2.89 7.75
N ILE A 135 -5.02 3.87 8.64
CA ILE A 135 -4.23 3.67 9.86
C ILE A 135 -4.86 2.57 10.74
N VAL A 136 -6.18 2.63 10.95
CA VAL A 136 -6.88 1.61 11.75
C VAL A 136 -6.86 0.25 11.06
N LEU A 137 -7.07 0.20 9.73
CA LEU A 137 -6.97 -1.03 8.92
C LEU A 137 -5.57 -1.64 8.97
N ALA A 138 -4.53 -0.81 8.90
CA ALA A 138 -3.13 -1.22 8.96
C ALA A 138 -2.81 -1.82 10.34
N ILE A 139 -3.15 -1.13 11.43
CA ILE A 139 -2.91 -1.61 12.79
C ILE A 139 -3.65 -2.94 13.05
N SER A 140 -4.93 -3.00 12.68
CA SER A 140 -5.73 -4.23 12.83
C SER A 140 -5.25 -5.37 11.94
N GLY A 141 -4.81 -5.09 10.70
CA GLY A 141 -4.21 -6.09 9.81
C GLY A 141 -2.86 -6.62 10.32
N LEU A 142 -2.01 -5.74 10.86
CA LEU A 142 -0.77 -6.14 11.51
C LEU A 142 -1.02 -7.00 12.75
N ASN A 143 -2.10 -6.75 13.50
CA ASN A 143 -2.52 -7.61 14.60
C ASN A 143 -2.84 -9.05 14.12
N ILE A 144 -3.44 -9.22 12.94
CA ILE A 144 -3.74 -10.55 12.38
C ILE A 144 -2.44 -11.33 12.07
N THR A 145 -1.42 -10.65 11.56
CA THR A 145 -0.15 -11.28 11.12
C THR A 145 0.85 -11.47 12.27
N PHE A 146 1.02 -10.44 13.09
CA PHE A 146 2.07 -10.33 14.10
C PHE A 146 1.55 -10.31 15.54
N GLY A 147 0.24 -10.15 15.76
CA GLY A 147 -0.32 -9.98 17.11
C GLY A 147 -0.04 -11.16 18.03
N ARG A 148 -0.17 -12.39 17.54
CA ARG A 148 0.13 -13.60 18.36
C ARG A 148 1.61 -13.71 18.77
N PRO A 149 2.60 -13.61 17.86
CA PRO A 149 4.00 -13.72 18.26
C PRO A 149 4.54 -12.49 19.00
N LEU A 150 4.03 -11.28 18.73
CA LEU A 150 4.60 -10.04 19.27
C LEU A 150 3.76 -9.41 20.38
N LEU A 151 2.45 -9.29 20.19
CA LEU A 151 1.58 -8.53 21.10
C LEU A 151 1.06 -9.38 22.27
N LEU A 152 0.59 -10.60 21.99
CA LEU A 152 0.03 -11.50 23.01
C LEU A 152 1.00 -11.77 24.18
N PRO A 153 2.32 -12.03 23.98
CA PRO A 153 3.25 -12.19 25.08
C PRO A 153 3.43 -10.93 25.94
N LEU A 154 3.16 -9.74 25.39
CA LEU A 154 3.36 -8.46 26.08
C LEU A 154 2.14 -8.07 26.94
N ILE A 155 0.92 -8.31 26.45
CA ILE A 155 -0.31 -7.83 27.10
C ILE A 155 -1.15 -8.95 27.73
N GLY A 156 -0.76 -10.21 27.54
CA GLY A 156 -1.49 -11.37 28.06
C GLY A 156 -2.69 -11.78 27.22
N PHE A 157 -3.26 -12.95 27.53
CA PHE A 157 -4.30 -13.58 26.72
C PHE A 157 -5.63 -12.80 26.71
N GLU A 158 -6.08 -12.31 27.87
CA GLU A 158 -7.36 -11.62 28.02
C GLU A 158 -7.38 -10.30 27.25
N ALA A 159 -6.42 -9.41 27.53
CA ALA A 159 -6.30 -8.13 26.81
C ALA A 159 -6.08 -8.33 25.30
N PHE A 160 -5.29 -9.32 24.89
CA PHE A 160 -5.10 -9.62 23.47
C PHE A 160 -6.39 -10.10 22.78
N SER A 161 -7.21 -10.88 23.49
CA SER A 161 -8.48 -11.37 22.97
C SER A 161 -9.46 -10.22 22.75
N GLU A 162 -9.59 -9.32 23.73
CA GLU A 162 -10.41 -8.10 23.61
C GLU A 162 -9.92 -7.18 22.50
N TRP A 163 -8.62 -6.87 22.49
CA TRP A 163 -7.99 -6.06 21.45
C TRP A 163 -8.23 -6.64 20.06
N SER A 164 -8.02 -7.95 19.89
CA SER A 164 -8.19 -8.62 18.60
C SER A 164 -9.64 -8.63 18.14
N GLN A 165 -10.61 -8.71 19.06
CA GLN A 165 -12.02 -8.64 18.71
C GLN A 165 -12.40 -7.24 18.21
N TRP A 166 -11.97 -6.19 18.91
CA TRP A 166 -12.19 -4.80 18.47
C TRP A 166 -11.44 -4.50 17.17
N ALA A 167 -10.20 -4.94 17.03
CA ALA A 167 -9.43 -4.82 15.81
C ALA A 167 -10.15 -5.46 14.62
N LYS A 168 -10.73 -6.66 14.80
CA LYS A 168 -11.54 -7.33 13.75
C LYS A 168 -12.75 -6.50 13.35
N TYR A 169 -13.52 -5.99 14.32
CA TYR A 169 -14.69 -5.16 14.02
C TYR A 169 -14.31 -3.88 13.30
N ALA A 170 -13.29 -3.17 13.80
CA ALA A 170 -12.78 -1.98 13.15
C ALA A 170 -12.29 -2.27 11.72
N HIS A 171 -11.57 -3.38 11.53
CA HIS A 171 -11.08 -3.80 10.22
C HIS A 171 -12.21 -4.00 9.21
N ASN A 172 -13.27 -4.70 9.62
CA ASN A 172 -14.39 -5.02 8.74
C ASN A 172 -15.28 -3.80 8.45
N TYR A 173 -15.56 -2.95 9.44
CA TYR A 173 -16.47 -1.82 9.24
C TYR A 173 -15.80 -0.60 8.60
N LEU A 174 -14.52 -0.33 8.91
CA LEU A 174 -13.80 0.80 8.30
C LEU A 174 -13.29 0.50 6.89
N SER A 175 -13.34 -0.76 6.43
CA SER A 175 -13.03 -1.10 5.03
C SER A 175 -14.01 -0.43 4.05
N PHE A 176 -15.26 -0.21 4.46
CA PHE A 176 -16.29 0.44 3.64
C PHE A 176 -15.95 1.91 3.34
N PRO A 177 -15.82 2.81 4.33
CA PRO A 177 -15.42 4.19 4.07
C PRO A 177 -14.03 4.28 3.44
N PHE A 178 -13.08 3.39 3.77
CA PHE A 178 -11.80 3.32 3.07
C PHE A 178 -11.96 3.06 1.57
N THR A 179 -12.77 2.08 1.19
CA THR A 179 -13.02 1.74 -0.22
C THR A 179 -13.67 2.90 -0.96
N ILE A 180 -14.67 3.54 -0.34
CA ILE A 180 -15.30 4.75 -0.89
C ILE A 180 -14.25 5.85 -1.09
N GLY A 181 -13.39 6.05 -0.09
CA GLY A 181 -12.27 6.98 -0.13
C GLY A 181 -11.32 6.75 -1.32
N VAL A 182 -10.90 5.50 -1.54
CA VAL A 182 -10.05 5.12 -2.69
C VAL A 182 -10.73 5.42 -4.03
N VAL A 183 -12.03 5.13 -4.16
CA VAL A 183 -12.80 5.44 -5.38
C VAL A 183 -12.91 6.94 -5.60
N LEU A 184 -13.20 7.71 -4.55
CA LEU A 184 -13.26 9.17 -4.64
C LEU A 184 -11.90 9.77 -5.01
N ILE A 185 -10.81 9.31 -4.38
CA ILE A 185 -9.42 9.67 -4.71
C ILE A 185 -9.11 9.41 -6.18
N PHE A 186 -9.51 8.24 -6.70
CA PHE A 186 -9.34 7.92 -8.10
C PHE A 186 -10.03 8.97 -8.99
N LEU A 187 -11.33 9.20 -8.78
CA LEU A 187 -12.14 10.09 -9.61
C LEU A 187 -11.68 11.55 -9.57
N MET A 188 -11.34 12.06 -8.39
CA MET A 188 -10.99 13.45 -8.18
C MET A 188 -9.61 13.83 -8.74
N TRP A 189 -8.66 12.89 -8.73
CA TRP A 189 -7.25 13.19 -9.01
C TRP A 189 -6.67 12.50 -10.24
N ILE A 190 -7.42 11.65 -10.93
CA ILE A 190 -6.93 10.94 -12.14
C ILE A 190 -6.37 11.91 -13.19
N GLY A 191 -7.06 13.02 -13.47
CA GLY A 191 -6.62 13.97 -14.51
C GLY A 191 -5.23 14.56 -14.26
N GLY A 192 -4.83 14.73 -12.99
CA GLY A 192 -3.52 15.27 -12.61
C GLY A 192 -2.44 14.21 -12.39
N ASN A 193 -2.79 12.92 -12.34
CA ASN A 193 -1.90 11.84 -11.93
C ASN A 193 -1.50 10.87 -13.05
N ILE A 194 -1.87 11.17 -14.30
CA ILE A 194 -1.34 10.43 -15.46
C ILE A 194 0.16 10.78 -15.62
N PRO A 195 1.07 9.78 -15.65
CA PRO A 195 2.48 10.01 -15.89
C PRO A 195 2.75 10.66 -17.25
N ASN A 196 3.66 11.61 -17.29
CA ASN A 196 4.03 12.37 -18.48
C ASN A 196 5.56 12.55 -18.58
N LYS A 197 6.03 13.23 -19.64
CA LYS A 197 7.47 13.41 -19.90
C LYS A 197 8.18 14.21 -18.81
N VAL A 198 7.50 15.15 -18.15
CA VAL A 198 8.06 15.96 -17.06
C VAL A 198 8.36 15.07 -15.85
N ASP A 199 7.51 14.08 -15.57
CA ASP A 199 7.75 13.14 -14.47
C ASP A 199 9.02 12.28 -14.68
N VAL A 200 9.31 11.94 -15.94
CA VAL A 200 10.54 11.20 -16.28
C VAL A 200 11.78 12.06 -16.06
N ASP A 201 11.72 13.35 -16.42
CA ASP A 201 12.81 14.28 -16.14
C ASP A 201 13.00 14.51 -14.63
N TRP A 202 11.90 14.72 -13.91
CA TRP A 202 11.87 14.84 -12.45
C TRP A 202 12.54 13.64 -11.77
N ALA A 203 12.21 12.42 -12.21
CA ALA A 203 12.80 11.20 -11.67
C ALA A 203 14.29 11.06 -12.01
N ARG A 204 14.72 11.45 -13.22
CA ARG A 204 16.15 11.43 -13.63
C ARG A 204 17.00 12.39 -12.81
N ARG A 205 16.41 13.49 -12.35
CA ARG A 205 17.04 14.49 -11.48
C ARG A 205 16.94 14.14 -9.99
N GLY A 206 16.48 12.93 -9.65
CA GLY A 206 16.41 12.46 -8.26
C GLY A 206 15.32 13.11 -7.42
N GLY A 207 14.36 13.80 -8.06
CA GLY A 207 13.18 14.33 -7.41
C GLY A 207 13.38 15.53 -6.48
N GLY A 208 14.54 16.18 -6.54
CA GLY A 208 14.86 17.33 -5.67
C GLY A 208 14.92 16.99 -4.18
N LEU A 209 15.12 15.71 -3.84
CA LEU A 209 15.28 15.24 -2.46
C LEU A 209 16.74 15.31 -1.98
N ILE A 210 17.70 15.46 -2.89
CA ILE A 210 19.13 15.50 -2.58
C ILE A 210 19.77 16.65 -3.36
N GLY A 211 20.46 17.55 -2.66
CA GLY A 211 21.10 18.72 -3.24
C GLY A 211 20.15 19.93 -3.36
N HIS A 212 20.53 20.89 -4.21
CA HIS A 212 19.83 22.18 -4.42
C HIS A 212 19.00 22.21 -5.71
N ASP A 213 18.76 21.04 -6.31
CA ASP A 213 18.07 20.95 -7.57
C ASP A 213 16.56 20.86 -7.35
N HIS A 214 15.79 21.71 -8.05
CA HIS A 214 14.32 21.75 -7.95
C HIS A 214 13.70 21.37 -9.30
N PRO A 215 13.45 20.07 -9.56
CA PRO A 215 12.94 19.66 -10.85
C PRO A 215 11.50 20.15 -11.05
N PRO A 216 11.15 20.69 -12.22
CA PRO A 216 9.85 21.29 -12.46
C PRO A 216 8.75 20.23 -12.34
N ALA A 217 7.64 20.60 -11.71
CA ALA A 217 6.50 19.72 -11.52
C ALA A 217 5.17 20.48 -11.67
N TYR A 218 4.16 19.80 -12.20
CA TYR A 218 2.76 20.24 -12.15
C TYR A 218 2.19 20.06 -10.75
N ARG A 219 0.86 20.15 -10.61
CA ARG A 219 0.17 20.04 -9.32
C ARG A 219 0.60 18.80 -8.53
N PHE A 220 0.87 17.69 -9.22
CA PHE A 220 1.50 16.50 -8.65
C PHE A 220 2.84 16.23 -9.31
N ASN A 221 3.87 15.98 -8.50
CA ASN A 221 5.19 15.54 -8.97
C ASN A 221 5.22 14.01 -9.16
N ALA A 222 6.29 13.47 -9.76
CA ALA A 222 6.36 12.04 -10.09
C ALA A 222 6.24 11.13 -8.86
N GLY A 223 6.81 11.51 -7.71
CA GLY A 223 6.69 10.78 -6.45
C GLY A 223 5.26 10.73 -5.92
N GLN A 224 4.55 11.87 -5.96
CA GLN A 224 3.13 11.95 -5.59
C GLN A 224 2.26 11.10 -6.53
N LYS A 225 2.54 11.10 -7.84
CA LYS A 225 1.84 10.25 -8.81
C LYS A 225 2.07 8.76 -8.55
N MET A 226 3.29 8.38 -8.16
CA MET A 226 3.59 7.01 -7.76
C MET A 226 2.75 6.59 -6.53
N ILE A 227 2.69 7.44 -5.50
CA ILE A 227 1.84 7.19 -4.32
C ILE A 227 0.36 7.11 -4.70
N TYR A 228 -0.12 7.99 -5.58
CA TYR A 228 -1.50 7.93 -6.09
C TYR A 228 -1.82 6.57 -6.69
N TRP A 229 -0.96 6.03 -7.57
CA TRP A 229 -1.19 4.72 -8.18
C TRP A 229 -1.04 3.56 -7.18
N ILE A 230 -0.14 3.68 -6.20
CA ILE A 230 -0.06 2.71 -5.09
C ILE A 230 -1.37 2.69 -4.30
N VAL A 231 -1.96 3.85 -3.99
CA VAL A 231 -3.22 3.93 -3.26
C VAL A 231 -4.39 3.39 -4.09
N VAL A 232 -4.49 3.77 -5.37
CA VAL A 232 -5.58 3.32 -6.25
C VAL A 232 -5.51 1.82 -6.51
N ILE A 233 -4.35 1.31 -6.94
CA ILE A 233 -4.19 -0.11 -7.29
C ILE A 233 -4.08 -0.96 -6.03
N GLY A 234 -3.22 -0.59 -5.09
CA GLY A 234 -3.02 -1.32 -3.84
C GLY A 234 -4.27 -1.31 -2.97
N GLY A 235 -4.88 -0.14 -2.78
CA GLY A 235 -6.15 -0.01 -2.06
C GLY A 235 -7.30 -0.75 -2.74
N GLY A 236 -7.39 -0.69 -4.08
CA GLY A 236 -8.38 -1.46 -4.85
C GLY A 236 -8.20 -2.97 -4.71
N LEU A 237 -6.98 -3.49 -4.85
CA LEU A 237 -6.68 -4.92 -4.70
C LEU A 237 -6.96 -5.43 -3.28
N VAL A 238 -6.56 -4.67 -2.25
CA VAL A 238 -6.83 -5.00 -0.84
C VAL A 238 -8.33 -4.95 -0.57
N ALA A 239 -9.07 -3.98 -1.11
CA ALA A 239 -10.52 -3.92 -0.98
C ALA A 239 -11.20 -5.13 -1.62
N ILE A 240 -10.91 -5.44 -2.90
CA ILE A 240 -11.51 -6.57 -3.63
C ILE A 240 -11.27 -7.89 -2.88
N THR A 241 -10.01 -8.15 -2.51
CA THR A 241 -9.65 -9.37 -1.78
C THR A 241 -10.22 -9.37 -0.36
N GLY A 242 -10.29 -8.23 0.32
CA GLY A 242 -10.86 -8.08 1.66
C GLY A 242 -12.34 -8.37 1.70
N TYR A 243 -13.11 -7.86 0.72
CA TYR A 243 -14.54 -8.20 0.61
C TYR A 243 -14.75 -9.68 0.28
N ALA A 244 -13.92 -10.28 -0.56
CA ALA A 244 -13.97 -11.73 -0.81
C ALA A 244 -13.75 -12.55 0.48
N LEU A 245 -12.82 -12.11 1.34
CA LEU A 245 -12.53 -12.76 2.63
C LEU A 245 -13.61 -12.51 3.70
N MET A 246 -14.29 -11.36 3.65
CA MET A 246 -15.35 -11.01 4.59
C MET A 246 -16.65 -11.80 4.35
N PHE A 247 -16.89 -12.24 3.12
CA PHE A 247 -18.02 -13.11 2.75
C PHE A 247 -17.53 -14.49 2.30
N PRO A 248 -16.91 -15.26 3.21
CA PRO A 248 -16.20 -16.46 2.83
C PRO A 248 -17.17 -17.47 2.23
N PHE A 249 -16.79 -18.00 1.06
CA PHE A 249 -17.49 -19.05 0.34
C PHE A 249 -18.89 -18.71 -0.19
N TYR A 250 -19.27 -17.43 -0.18
CA TYR A 250 -20.50 -17.00 -0.84
C TYR A 250 -20.37 -17.08 -2.38
N MET A 251 -19.20 -16.68 -2.91
CA MET A 251 -18.87 -16.69 -4.34
C MET A 251 -17.60 -17.48 -4.68
N THR A 252 -16.94 -18.07 -3.68
CA THR A 252 -15.56 -18.56 -3.79
C THR A 252 -15.37 -19.97 -3.22
N GLY A 253 -14.45 -20.74 -3.81
CA GLY A 253 -13.98 -22.01 -3.24
C GLY A 253 -12.84 -21.83 -2.24
N ILE A 254 -12.37 -22.93 -1.65
CA ILE A 254 -11.23 -22.94 -0.70
C ILE A 254 -9.97 -22.33 -1.34
N GLU A 255 -9.66 -22.74 -2.57
CA GLU A 255 -8.50 -22.24 -3.31
C GLU A 255 -8.55 -20.72 -3.51
N ALA A 256 -9.69 -20.19 -3.96
CA ALA A 256 -9.89 -18.75 -4.14
C ALA A 256 -9.77 -17.98 -2.81
N MET A 257 -10.17 -18.57 -1.68
CA MET A 257 -9.99 -17.94 -0.36
C MET A 257 -8.52 -17.94 0.08
N GLN A 258 -7.78 -19.02 -0.18
CA GLN A 258 -6.33 -19.07 0.08
C GLN A 258 -5.61 -18.02 -0.76
N MET A 259 -5.93 -17.92 -2.05
CA MET A 259 -5.36 -16.91 -2.95
C MET A 259 -5.74 -15.48 -2.53
N ALA A 260 -7.00 -15.23 -2.19
CA ALA A 260 -7.42 -13.93 -1.68
C ALA A 260 -6.64 -13.54 -0.42
N GLN A 261 -6.41 -14.47 0.50
CA GLN A 261 -5.65 -14.22 1.73
C GLN A 261 -4.16 -13.95 1.44
N ILE A 262 -3.54 -14.69 0.52
CA ILE A 262 -2.16 -14.45 0.08
C ILE A 262 -2.03 -13.06 -0.55
N VAL A 263 -2.86 -12.74 -1.54
CA VAL A 263 -2.81 -11.45 -2.24
C VAL A 263 -3.11 -10.30 -1.28
N HIS A 264 -4.17 -10.41 -0.48
CA HIS A 264 -4.54 -9.38 0.49
C HIS A 264 -3.40 -9.09 1.45
N SER A 265 -2.80 -10.14 2.03
CA SER A 265 -1.77 -9.98 3.05
C SER A 265 -0.45 -9.43 2.48
N ILE A 266 -0.01 -9.88 1.30
CA ILE A 266 1.21 -9.35 0.65
C ILE A 266 1.00 -7.89 0.26
N VAL A 267 -0.08 -7.58 -0.45
CA VAL A 267 -0.33 -6.21 -0.90
C VAL A 267 -0.51 -5.29 0.30
N ALA A 268 -1.21 -5.72 1.36
CA ALA A 268 -1.41 -4.92 2.57
C ALA A 268 -0.08 -4.58 3.26
N VAL A 269 0.84 -5.52 3.47
CA VAL A 269 2.10 -5.21 4.16
C VAL A 269 3.02 -4.30 3.33
N LEU A 270 3.05 -4.48 2.00
CA LEU A 270 3.78 -3.58 1.10
C LEU A 270 3.14 -2.19 1.06
N PHE A 271 1.81 -2.13 1.10
CA PHE A 271 1.06 -0.87 1.13
C PHE A 271 1.30 -0.11 2.44
N VAL A 272 1.34 -0.81 3.58
CA VAL A 272 1.76 -0.22 4.86
C VAL A 272 3.17 0.36 4.78
N ALA A 273 4.13 -0.38 4.24
CA ALA A 273 5.49 0.14 4.04
C ALA A 273 5.48 1.41 3.16
N ALA A 274 4.80 1.40 2.02
CA ALA A 274 4.70 2.58 1.16
C ALA A 274 4.05 3.79 1.86
N MET A 275 3.00 3.57 2.66
CA MET A 275 2.32 4.65 3.38
C MET A 275 3.16 5.21 4.52
N ILE A 276 4.03 4.43 5.16
CA ILE A 276 5.01 4.97 6.12
C ILE A 276 5.93 5.99 5.42
N GLY A 277 6.41 5.68 4.21
CA GLY A 277 7.20 6.62 3.41
C GLY A 277 6.42 7.86 3.00
N HIS A 278 5.15 7.70 2.60
CA HIS A 278 4.26 8.82 2.29
C HIS A 278 4.02 9.75 3.49
N ILE A 279 3.72 9.17 4.65
CA ILE A 279 3.52 9.91 5.91
C ILE A 279 4.80 10.67 6.26
N TYR A 280 5.97 10.04 6.15
CA TYR A 280 7.25 10.70 6.42
C TYR A 280 7.44 11.96 5.56
N ILE A 281 7.39 11.84 4.24
CA ILE A 281 7.59 12.99 3.33
C ILE A 281 6.49 14.05 3.51
N GLY A 282 5.25 13.63 3.77
CA GLY A 282 4.12 14.55 3.97
C GLY A 282 4.07 15.24 5.33
N THR A 283 4.94 14.89 6.28
CA THR A 283 4.95 15.45 7.64
C THR A 283 6.29 16.08 8.01
N ILE A 284 7.27 15.24 8.34
CA ILE A 284 8.56 15.66 8.90
C ILE A 284 9.69 15.68 7.86
N GLY A 285 9.51 15.02 6.72
CA GLY A 285 10.53 14.90 5.68
C GLY A 285 10.69 16.14 4.80
N MET A 286 9.65 16.98 4.70
CA MET A 286 9.64 18.18 3.87
C MET A 286 8.91 19.33 4.57
N GLU A 287 9.59 20.46 4.69
CA GLU A 287 9.04 21.68 5.28
C GLU A 287 7.79 22.14 4.52
N GLY A 288 6.73 22.56 5.23
CA GLY A 288 5.49 23.07 4.64
C GLY A 288 4.60 22.01 3.96
N ALA A 289 5.05 20.77 3.78
CA ALA A 289 4.28 19.75 3.07
C ALA A 289 2.96 19.37 3.79
N PHE A 290 2.97 19.35 5.12
CA PHE A 290 1.78 19.02 5.92
C PHE A 290 0.63 20.02 5.71
N GLU A 291 0.94 21.30 5.51
CA GLU A 291 -0.03 22.38 5.39
C GLU A 291 -0.96 22.20 4.18
N ALA A 292 -0.43 21.61 3.10
CA ALA A 292 -1.19 21.23 1.93
C ALA A 292 -2.44 20.41 2.30
N MET A 293 -2.34 19.49 3.27
CA MET A 293 -3.47 18.68 3.73
C MET A 293 -4.11 19.19 5.02
N GLY A 294 -3.37 19.93 5.85
CA GLY A 294 -3.90 20.58 7.06
C GLY A 294 -4.85 21.73 6.72
N SER A 295 -4.32 22.84 6.21
CA SER A 295 -5.08 24.05 5.87
C SER A 295 -5.61 24.05 4.44
N GLY A 296 -5.04 23.24 3.54
CA GLY A 296 -5.37 23.24 2.12
C GLY A 296 -4.55 24.25 1.32
N GLU A 297 -3.74 25.05 2.00
CA GLU A 297 -2.92 26.11 1.41
C GLU A 297 -1.44 25.79 1.60
N VAL A 298 -0.60 26.27 0.68
CA VAL A 298 0.86 26.12 0.75
C VAL A 298 1.53 27.48 0.57
N ASP A 299 2.72 27.65 1.14
CA ASP A 299 3.53 28.85 0.94
C ASP A 299 3.86 29.05 -0.56
N VAL A 300 3.90 30.30 -1.02
CA VAL A 300 4.23 30.62 -2.42
C VAL A 300 5.65 30.19 -2.81
N ASN A 301 6.64 30.31 -1.91
CA ASN A 301 7.99 29.83 -2.20
C ASN A 301 8.02 28.30 -2.27
N TRP A 302 7.25 27.61 -1.41
CA TRP A 302 7.08 26.16 -1.49
C TRP A 302 6.48 25.73 -2.83
N ALA A 303 5.44 26.43 -3.30
CA ALA A 303 4.82 26.16 -4.59
C ALA A 303 5.80 26.38 -5.74
N ARG A 304 6.63 27.44 -5.68
CA ARG A 304 7.63 27.75 -6.70
C ARG A 304 8.76 26.73 -6.73
N GLU A 305 9.29 26.34 -5.57
CA GLU A 305 10.41 25.39 -5.46
C GLU A 305 9.96 23.98 -5.87
N HIS A 306 8.88 23.45 -5.29
CA HIS A 306 8.51 22.05 -5.49
C HIS A 306 7.54 21.80 -6.65
N HIS A 307 6.85 22.83 -7.13
CA HIS A 307 5.75 22.74 -8.09
C HIS A 307 5.70 23.92 -9.07
N SER A 308 6.85 24.36 -9.58
CA SER A 308 7.01 25.56 -10.42
C SER A 308 6.01 25.66 -11.59
N LEU A 309 5.80 24.57 -12.35
CA LEU A 309 4.87 24.58 -13.48
C LEU A 309 3.42 24.78 -13.05
N TRP A 310 3.05 24.29 -11.87
CA TRP A 310 1.73 24.54 -11.31
C TRP A 310 1.59 25.97 -10.81
N PHE A 311 2.62 26.48 -10.13
CA PHE A 311 2.64 27.87 -9.68
C PHE A 311 2.47 28.86 -10.86
N ASP A 312 3.17 28.62 -11.97
CA ASP A 312 3.06 29.43 -13.18
C ASP A 312 1.65 29.37 -13.79
N GLN A 313 1.01 28.19 -13.78
CA GLN A 313 -0.36 28.01 -14.26
C GLN A 313 -1.39 28.77 -13.41
N GLU A 314 -1.28 28.69 -12.09
CA GLU A 314 -2.22 29.40 -11.21
C GLU A 314 -2.01 30.92 -11.27
N THR A 315 -0.75 31.38 -11.36
CA THR A 315 -0.43 32.80 -11.52
C THR A 315 -0.97 33.34 -12.85
N ALA A 316 -0.86 32.57 -13.93
CA ALA A 316 -1.42 32.95 -15.23
C ALA A 316 -2.96 32.98 -15.23
N ARG A 317 -3.62 32.16 -14.38
CA ARG A 317 -5.08 32.15 -14.24
C ARG A 317 -5.61 33.30 -13.38
N ALA A 318 -4.86 33.75 -12.39
CA ALA A 318 -5.28 34.81 -11.46
C ALA A 318 -5.28 36.23 -12.09
N GLY A 319 -4.66 36.43 -13.26
CA GLY A 319 -4.55 37.75 -13.89
C GLY A 319 -3.72 38.77 -13.05
N PRO A 320 -3.44 39.97 -13.59
CA PRO A 320 -2.62 40.97 -12.88
C PRO A 320 -3.27 41.57 -11.62
N ASP A 321 -4.60 41.47 -11.49
CA ASP A 321 -5.41 42.25 -10.54
C ASP A 321 -6.04 41.41 -9.40
N ASP A 322 -5.98 40.07 -9.47
CA ASP A 322 -6.70 39.17 -8.55
C ASP A 322 -5.75 38.23 -7.79
N GLY A 323 -4.56 38.75 -7.47
CA GLY A 323 -3.57 38.09 -6.64
C GLY A 323 -4.01 37.99 -5.17
N GLN A 324 -5.10 37.26 -4.90
CA GLN A 324 -5.50 36.85 -3.55
C GLN A 324 -4.54 35.79 -3.01
N SER A 325 -3.26 36.12 -2.95
CA SER A 325 -2.44 35.61 -1.87
C SER A 325 -3.04 36.11 -0.56
N ARG A 326 -3.56 35.18 0.22
CA ARG A 326 -3.97 35.54 1.57
C ARG A 326 -2.70 35.73 2.40
N PRO A 327 -2.68 36.72 3.32
CA PRO A 327 -1.68 36.72 4.38
C PRO A 327 -1.74 35.34 5.05
N ALA A 328 -0.58 34.70 5.24
CA ALA A 328 -0.54 33.48 6.04
C ALA A 328 -1.25 33.75 7.37
N THR A 329 -2.31 33.02 7.66
CA THR A 329 -3.02 33.19 8.93
C THR A 329 -2.03 32.79 10.02
N GLU A 330 -1.66 33.72 10.89
CA GLU A 330 -0.80 33.42 12.04
C GLU A 330 -1.42 32.24 12.79
N ALA A 331 -0.65 31.16 12.93
CA ALA A 331 -1.06 30.02 13.74
C ALA A 331 -1.29 30.54 15.16
N ALA A 332 -2.53 30.47 15.63
CA ALA A 332 -2.89 30.83 16.99
C ALA A 332 -2.05 30.01 17.97
N GLU A 333 -1.38 30.70 18.90
CA GLU A 333 -0.68 30.14 20.07
C GLU A 333 -1.59 29.27 20.94
#